data_AF-A0A170X9T1-F1
#
_entry.id   AF-A0A170X9T1-F1
#
_cell.length_a   1.000
_cell.length_b   1.000
_cell.length_c   1.000
_cell.angle_alpha   90.00
_cell.angle_beta   90.00
_cell.angle_gamma   90.00
#
_symmetry.space_group_name_H-M   'P 1'
#
loop_
_entity.id
_entity.type
_entity.pdbx_description
1 polymer ?
#
loop_
_entity_poly.entity_id
_entity_poly.type
_entity_poly.pdbx_seq_one_letter_code
_entity_poly.pdbx_strand_id
1 'polypeptide(L)' 'MAVNFPNILIAGTPCTGKSTLSKEVAKRTGMEWIDISDLAIKEKLIQSFDEEFQCPVIDERKVVKFLKPLVKCGGK' A
#
# COMPACT_ATOMS: atom_id res chain seq x y z
N MET A 1 -0.88 24.12 15.32
CA MET A 1 0.18 23.62 14.43
C MET A 1 -0.41 22.49 13.62
N ALA A 2 -0.35 22.51 12.29
CA ALA A 2 -0.75 21.35 11.51
C ALA A 2 0.26 20.23 11.80
N VAL A 3 -0.21 19.12 12.38
CA VAL A 3 0.64 17.96 12.63
C VAL A 3 0.89 17.31 11.27
N ASN A 4 2.10 17.50 10.72
CA ASN A 4 2.49 16.90 9.46
C ASN A 4 3.02 15.50 9.75
N PHE A 5 2.21 14.47 9.53
CA PHE A 5 2.63 13.09 9.70
C PHE A 5 3.55 12.65 8.55
N PRO A 6 4.61 11.86 8.81
CA PRO A 6 5.45 11.30 7.77
C PRO A 6 4.71 10.22 6.97
N ASN A 7 5.33 9.71 5.91
CA ASN A 7 4.91 8.47 5.24
C ASN A 7 5.93 7.37 5.55
N ILE A 8 5.45 6.14 5.78
CA ILE A 8 6.31 5.01 6.15
C ILE A 8 6.09 3.88 5.14
N LEU A 9 7.18 3.42 4.52
CA LEU A 9 7.16 2.23 3.66
C LEU A 9 7.68 1.03 4.45
N ILE A 10 6.85 -0.01 4.57
CA ILE A 10 7.24 -1.30 5.16
C ILE A 10 7.32 -2.32 4.03
N ALA A 11 8.54 -2.69 3.65
CA ALA A 11 8.84 -3.62 2.58
C ALA A 11 9.66 -4.82 3.08
N GLY A 12 9.73 -5.88 2.27
CA GLY A 12 10.41 -7.13 2.63
C GLY A 12 9.75 -8.35 1.98
N THR A 13 10.44 -9.49 2.01
CA THR A 13 9.97 -10.73 1.40
C THR A 13 8.61 -11.18 1.95
N PRO A 14 7.76 -11.87 1.16
CA PRO A 14 6.50 -12.42 1.64
C PRO A 14 6.67 -13.19 2.97
N CYS A 15 5.64 -13.17 3.82
CA CYS A 15 5.60 -13.85 5.13
C CYS A 15 6.55 -13.35 6.23
N THR A 16 7.33 -12.28 6.05
CA THR A 16 8.19 -11.69 7.12
C THR A 16 7.44 -10.90 8.22
N GLY A 17 6.10 -10.88 8.18
CA GLY A 17 5.28 -10.18 9.20
C GLY A 17 4.97 -8.71 8.90
N LYS A 18 5.23 -8.22 7.69
CA LYS A 18 4.96 -6.83 7.26
C LYS A 18 3.55 -6.36 7.60
N SER A 19 2.52 -7.07 7.15
CA SER A 19 1.12 -6.65 7.36
C SER A 19 0.76 -6.61 8.85
N THR A 20 1.32 -7.51 9.65
CA THR A 20 1.16 -7.50 11.12
C THR A 20 1.79 -6.24 11.73
N LEU A 21 3.03 -5.93 11.33
CA LEU A 21 3.74 -4.74 11.79
C LEU A 21 3.01 -3.45 11.36
N SER A 22 2.63 -3.34 10.08
CA SER A 22 1.97 -2.14 9.56
C SER A 22 0.65 -1.84 10.27
N LYS A 23 -0.18 -2.87 10.54
CA LYS A 23 -1.43 -2.72 11.29
C LYS A 23 -1.18 -2.21 12.71
N GLU A 24 -0.17 -2.74 13.39
CA GLU A 24 0.16 -2.32 14.76
C GLU A 24 0.73 -0.89 14.78
N VAL A 25 1.57 -0.52 13.81
CA VAL A 25 2.07 0.85 13.65
C VAL A 25 0.93 1.83 13.43
N ALA A 26 0.01 1.55 12.51
CA ALA A 26 -1.16 2.38 12.27
C ALA A 26 -2.03 2.54 13.52
N LYS A 27 -2.30 1.44 14.24
CA LYS A 27 -3.06 1.45 15.50
C LYS A 27 -2.41 2.33 16.57
N ARG A 28 -1.08 2.29 16.72
CA ARG A 28 -0.35 3.05 17.75
C ARG A 28 -0.13 4.51 17.41
N THR A 29 -0.03 4.84 16.13
CA THR A 29 0.30 6.19 15.65
C THR A 29 -0.92 7.00 15.20
N GLY A 30 -2.03 6.33 14.91
CA GLY A 30 -3.21 6.94 14.28
C GLY A 30 -3.04 7.20 12.79
N MET A 31 -1.94 6.76 12.18
CA MET A 31 -1.71 6.83 10.74
C MET A 31 -2.59 5.83 10.00
N GLU A 32 -2.93 6.14 8.75
CA GLU A 32 -3.62 5.19 7.88
C GLU A 32 -2.65 4.09 7.41
N TRP A 33 -3.14 2.86 7.31
CA TRP A 33 -2.39 1.76 6.73
C TRP A 33 -3.00 1.41 5.38
N ILE A 34 -2.18 1.52 4.33
CA ILE A 34 -2.54 1.12 2.97
C ILE A 34 -1.83 -0.19 2.64
N ASP A 35 -2.61 -1.22 2.33
CA ASP A 35 -2.11 -2.45 1.69
C ASP A 35 -2.13 -2.26 0.17
N ILE A 36 -0.95 -2.21 -0.44
CA ILE A 36 -0.78 -1.97 -1.88
C ILE A 36 -1.42 -3.09 -2.72
N SER A 37 -1.34 -4.34 -2.27
CA SER A 37 -1.88 -5.49 -2.99
C SER A 37 -3.40 -5.44 -3.00
N ASP A 38 -4.02 -5.24 -1.83
CA ASP A 38 -5.47 -5.11 -1.73
C ASP A 38 -5.98 -3.88 -2.48
N LEU A 39 -5.26 -2.75 -2.39
CA LEU A 39 -5.59 -1.52 -3.11
C LEU A 39 -5.59 -1.75 -4.61
N ALA A 40 -4.56 -2.41 -5.15
CA ALA A 40 -4.45 -2.66 -6.59
C ALA A 40 -5.62 -3.51 -7.10
N ILE A 41 -6.07 -4.50 -6.32
CA ILE A 41 -7.21 -5.34 -6.67
C ILE A 41 -8.52 -4.53 -6.60
N LYS A 42 -8.77 -3.81 -5.49
CA LYS A 42 -10.01 -3.04 -5.27
C LYS A 42 -10.21 -1.94 -6.32
N GLU A 43 -9.14 -1.21 -6.62
CA GLU A 43 -9.15 -0.09 -7.56
C GLU A 43 -8.90 -0.53 -9.02
N LYS A 44 -8.87 -1.85 -9.29
CA LYS A 44 -8.65 -2.43 -10.62
C LYS A 44 -7.37 -1.91 -11.30
N LEU A 45 -6.30 -1.72 -10.53
CA LEU A 45 -4.99 -1.26 -10.97
C LEU A 45 -4.12 -2.44 -11.42
N ILE A 46 -4.70 -3.29 -12.27
CA ILE A 46 -4.11 -4.53 -12.78
C ILE A 46 -3.74 -4.32 -14.25
N GLN A 47 -2.60 -4.87 -14.67
CA GLN A 47 -2.11 -4.85 -16.05
C GLN A 47 -2.63 -6.05 -16.84
N SER A 48 -2.51 -7.25 -16.27
CA SER A 48 -2.88 -8.53 -16.87
C SER A 48 -3.13 -9.57 -15.78
N PHE A 49 -3.58 -10.76 -16.18
CA PHE A 49 -3.65 -11.92 -15.28
C PHE A 49 -2.53 -12.88 -15.65
N ASP A 50 -1.82 -13.39 -14.65
CA ASP A 50 -0.79 -14.42 -14.79
C ASP A 50 -1.47 -15.79 -14.69
N GLU A 51 -1.47 -16.55 -15.79
CA GLU A 51 -2.10 -17.88 -15.84
C GLU A 51 -1.26 -18.97 -15.15
N GLU A 52 0.05 -18.80 -15.00
CA GLU A 52 0.90 -19.80 -14.34
C GLU A 52 0.70 -19.75 -12.82
N PHE A 53 0.76 -18.54 -12.27
CA PHE A 53 0.61 -18.31 -10.83
C PHE A 53 -0.84 -18.03 -10.41
N GLN A 54 -1.77 -18.00 -11.37
CA GLN A 54 -3.19 -17.76 -11.17
C GLN A 54 -3.46 -16.48 -10.35
N CYS A 55 -2.73 -15.40 -10.67
CA CYS A 55 -2.80 -14.16 -9.90
C CYS A 55 -2.81 -12.89 -10.79
N PRO A 56 -3.42 -11.79 -10.33
CA PRO A 56 -3.35 -10.51 -11.05
C PRO A 56 -1.94 -9.91 -11.04
N VAL A 57 -1.47 -9.44 -12.19
CA VAL A 57 -0.24 -8.66 -12.33
C VAL A 57 -0.56 -7.19 -12.11
N ILE A 58 0.02 -6.59 -11.07
CA ILE A 58 -0.23 -5.20 -10.69
C ILE A 58 0.37 -4.24 -11.73
N ASP A 59 -0.40 -3.21 -12.11
CA ASP A 59 0.09 -2.09 -12.92
C ASP A 59 0.73 -1.04 -12.01
N GLU A 60 2.04 -1.14 -11.82
CA GLU A 60 2.82 -0.25 -10.95
C GLU A 60 2.63 1.24 -11.29
N ARG A 61 2.52 1.58 -12.58
CA ARG A 61 2.37 2.98 -13.01
C ARG A 61 1.04 3.54 -12.57
N LYS A 62 -0.04 2.76 -12.67
CA LYS A 62 -1.37 3.15 -12.18
C LYS A 62 -1.37 3.27 -10.66
N VAL A 63 -0.75 2.34 -9.94
CA VAL A 63 -0.62 2.39 -8.48
C VAL A 63 0.09 3.64 -8.02
N VAL A 64 1.25 3.97 -8.60
CA VAL A 64 1.99 5.20 -8.26
C VAL A 64 1.17 6.45 -8.56
N LYS A 65 0.44 6.48 -9.68
CA LYS A 65 -0.43 7.61 -10.02
C LYS A 65 -1.58 7.78 -9.02
N PHE A 66 -2.15 6.68 -8.55
CA PHE A 66 -3.22 6.66 -7.55
C PHE A 66 -2.72 7.08 -6.15
N LEU A 67 -1.56 6.58 -5.73
CA LEU A 67 -1.00 6.87 -4.40
C LEU A 67 -0.43 8.28 -4.28
N LYS A 68 0.06 8.89 -5.37
CA LYS A 68 0.66 10.23 -5.40
C LYS A 68 -0.10 11.30 -4.59
N PRO A 69 -1.42 11.50 -4.78
CA PRO A 69 -2.17 12.49 -4.00
C PRO A 69 -2.28 12.12 -2.51
N LEU A 70 -2.38 10.83 -2.16
CA LEU A 70 -2.50 10.37 -0.77
C LEU A 70 -1.21 10.61 0.01
N VAL A 71 -0.08 10.23 -0.58
CA VAL A 71 1.27 10.40 -0.02
C VAL A 71 1.60 11.88 0.21
N LYS A 72 1.07 12.79 -0.61
CA LYS A 72 1.24 14.24 -0.41
C LYS A 72 0.56 14.77 0.84
N CYS A 73 -0.50 14.13 1.32
CA CYS A 73 -1.21 14.57 2.53
C CYS A 73 -0.45 14.23 3.82
N GLY A 74 0.43 13.20 3.80
CA GLY A 74 1.15 12.73 4.98
C GLY A 74 0.24 11.96 5.96
N GLY A 75 0.79 10.95 6.65
CA GLY A 75 0.02 10.14 7.62
C GLY A 75 -1.06 9.25 7.00
N LYS A 76 -1.07 9.16 5.68
CA LYS A 76 -1.97 8.33 4.89
C LYS A 76 -1.24 7.14 4.29
#